data_AF-A0A5C7PJ42-F1
#
_entry.id   AF-A0A5C7PJ42-F1
#
_cell.length_a   1.000
_cell.length_b   1.000
_cell.length_c   1.000
_cell.angle_alpha   90.00
_cell.angle_beta   90.00
_cell.angle_gamma   90.00
#
_symmetry.space_group_name_H-M   'P 1'
#
loop_
_entity.id
_entity.type
_entity.pdbx_description
1 polymer ?
#
loop_
_entity_poly.entity_id
_entity_poly.type
_entity_poly.pdbx_seq_one_letter_code
_entity_poly.pdbx_strand_id
1 'polypeptide(L)'
;MRFVDHDDLTGVRAVSDQENLADLASRIRPDHRELFTQLKHGFQEAAFFNRRFIIVKCKGKRGNVPRPPEVLGAVRVISFNADHENGCRVVVMDEASSRTQELTHVPQMLFRYPVFAALPAYQGLKWEARELPDGSYKRALVFGMFFKQQSDVKWFNPDNVCVVTHNQFERLFTKPS
;
A
#
# COMPACT_ATOMS: atom_id res chain seq x y z
N MET A 1 7.90 -7.59 -21.49
CA MET A 1 6.81 -7.39 -20.53
C MET A 1 5.54 -7.19 -21.36
N ARG A 2 4.57 -8.09 -21.27
CA ARG A 2 3.27 -7.92 -21.94
C ARG A 2 2.22 -7.87 -20.85
N PHE A 3 1.51 -6.75 -20.79
CA PHE A 3 0.29 -6.63 -19.99
C PHE A 3 -0.81 -7.27 -20.82
N VAL A 4 -1.49 -8.25 -20.27
CA VAL A 4 -2.73 -8.77 -20.86
C VAL A 4 -3.84 -8.10 -20.08
N ASP A 5 -4.41 -7.05 -20.65
CA ASP A 5 -5.63 -6.44 -20.13
C ASP A 5 -6.79 -7.38 -20.49
N HIS A 6 -7.57 -7.78 -19.49
CA HIS A 6 -8.89 -8.35 -19.77
C HIS A 6 -9.85 -7.16 -19.85
N ASP A 7 -10.11 -6.72 -21.09
CA ASP A 7 -11.25 -5.85 -21.39
C ASP A 7 -12.52 -6.67 -21.19
N ASP A 8 -13.10 -6.61 -19.98
CA ASP A 8 -14.51 -6.91 -19.73
C ASP A 8 -14.97 -6.34 -18.38
N LEU A 9 -14.70 -5.04 -18.16
CA LEU A 9 -15.30 -4.25 -17.08
C LEU A 9 -16.13 -3.09 -17.64
N THR A 10 -16.81 -3.31 -18.77
CA THR A 10 -17.75 -2.35 -19.34
C THR A 10 -18.92 -2.17 -18.36
N GLY A 11 -18.91 -1.06 -17.62
CA GLY A 11 -19.97 -0.70 -16.67
C GLY A 11 -19.52 -0.56 -15.21
N VAL A 12 -18.29 -0.92 -14.85
CA VAL A 12 -17.75 -0.59 -13.53
C VAL A 12 -17.31 0.88 -13.57
N ARG A 13 -18.14 1.77 -13.01
CA ARG A 13 -17.78 3.18 -12.81
C ARG A 13 -16.41 3.22 -12.12
N ALA A 14 -15.44 3.90 -12.72
CA ALA A 14 -14.19 4.23 -12.04
C ALA A 14 -14.54 5.10 -10.83
N VAL A 15 -14.51 4.50 -9.65
CA VAL A 15 -14.75 5.17 -8.38
C VAL A 15 -13.48 5.94 -8.02
N SER A 16 -13.60 7.21 -7.65
CA SER A 16 -12.44 8.01 -7.26
C SER A 16 -11.76 7.42 -6.01
N ASP A 17 -10.47 7.69 -5.83
CA ASP A 17 -9.75 7.27 -4.61
C ASP A 17 -10.46 7.75 -3.33
N GLN A 18 -11.06 8.94 -3.38
CA GLN A 18 -11.82 9.51 -2.28
C GLN A 18 -13.10 8.72 -1.96
N GLU A 19 -13.83 8.29 -2.98
CA GLU A 19 -15.02 7.45 -2.83
C GLU A 19 -14.65 6.03 -2.38
N ASN A 20 -13.56 5.45 -2.89
CA ASN A 20 -13.00 4.19 -2.39
C ASN A 20 -12.63 4.30 -0.90
N LEU A 21 -11.94 5.36 -0.50
CA LEU A 21 -11.56 5.59 0.89
C LEU A 21 -12.77 5.80 1.81
N ALA A 22 -13.84 6.45 1.33
CA ALA A 22 -15.07 6.63 2.07
C ALA A 22 -15.82 5.31 2.27
N ASP A 23 -15.95 4.48 1.23
CA ASP A 23 -16.54 3.14 1.33
C ASP A 23 -15.72 2.24 2.26
N LEU A 24 -14.40 2.28 2.14
CA LEU A 24 -13.47 1.58 3.01
C LEU A 24 -13.62 1.99 4.49
N ALA A 25 -13.78 3.30 4.76
CA ALA A 25 -13.97 3.82 6.12
C ALA A 25 -15.25 3.29 6.78
N SER A 26 -16.30 3.04 5.99
CA SER A 26 -17.57 2.51 6.50
C SER A 26 -17.44 1.08 7.04
N ARG A 27 -16.46 0.31 6.54
CA ARG A 27 -16.24 -1.11 6.85
C ARG A 27 -15.23 -1.35 7.99
N ILE A 28 -14.71 -0.28 8.59
CA ILE A 28 -13.70 -0.37 9.66
C ILE A 28 -14.33 -0.84 10.96
N ARG A 29 -13.64 -1.79 11.61
CA ARG A 29 -14.03 -2.27 12.94
C ARG A 29 -14.08 -1.11 13.95
N PRO A 30 -15.04 -1.10 14.89
CA PRO A 30 -15.21 0.01 15.83
C PRO A 30 -13.94 0.36 16.63
N ASP A 31 -13.16 -0.65 17.04
CA ASP A 31 -11.93 -0.53 17.84
C ASP A 31 -10.77 0.15 17.08
N HIS A 32 -10.82 0.17 15.75
CA HIS A 32 -9.81 0.79 14.90
C HIS A 32 -10.26 2.13 14.30
N ARG A 33 -11.53 2.50 14.49
CA ARG A 33 -12.14 3.67 13.86
C ARG A 33 -11.49 4.97 14.33
N GLU A 34 -11.22 5.10 15.63
CA GLU A 34 -10.61 6.31 16.19
C GLU A 34 -9.22 6.57 15.58
N LEU A 35 -8.33 5.58 15.63
CA LEU A 35 -7.00 5.70 15.03
C LEU A 35 -7.10 5.98 13.52
N PHE A 36 -7.96 5.27 12.79
CA PHE A 36 -8.14 5.51 11.36
C PHE A 36 -8.63 6.93 11.05
N THR A 37 -9.54 7.50 11.84
CA THR A 37 -10.05 8.87 11.64
C THR A 37 -8.99 9.95 11.88
N GLN A 38 -8.00 9.67 12.73
CA GLN A 38 -6.87 10.59 12.97
C GLN A 38 -5.89 10.63 11.79
N LEU A 39 -5.92 9.62 10.91
CA LEU A 39 -5.09 9.57 9.70
C LEU A 39 -5.74 10.40 8.59
N LYS A 40 -4.96 11.11 7.78
CA LYS A 40 -5.48 12.05 6.77
C LYS A 40 -5.05 11.76 5.33
N HIS A 41 -4.02 10.98 5.11
CA HIS A 41 -3.47 10.76 3.77
C HIS A 41 -3.77 9.37 3.25
N GLY A 42 -4.36 9.26 2.07
CA GLY A 42 -4.60 8.01 1.35
C GLY A 42 -3.85 8.02 0.02
N PHE A 43 -2.95 7.06 -0.20
CA PHE A 43 -2.29 6.87 -1.50
C PHE A 43 -2.44 5.43 -1.95
N GLN A 44 -2.61 5.26 -3.26
CA GLN A 44 -2.74 3.95 -3.88
C GLN A 44 -1.38 3.51 -4.44
N GLU A 45 -0.95 2.30 -4.09
CA GLU A 45 0.27 1.70 -4.64
C GLU A 45 0.00 0.32 -5.22
N ALA A 46 0.58 0.00 -6.37
CA ALA A 46 0.45 -1.33 -6.95
C ALA A 46 1.11 -2.39 -6.05
N ALA A 47 0.44 -3.48 -5.73
CA ALA A 47 0.97 -4.56 -4.91
C ALA A 47 1.19 -5.81 -5.75
N PHE A 48 2.40 -5.95 -6.31
CA PHE A 48 2.83 -7.14 -7.04
C PHE A 48 3.63 -8.09 -6.15
N PHE A 49 3.80 -9.34 -6.59
CA PHE A 49 4.42 -10.38 -5.77
C PHE A 49 5.86 -10.02 -5.46
N ASN A 50 6.27 -10.18 -4.20
CA ASN A 50 7.59 -9.79 -3.69
C ASN A 50 7.84 -8.26 -3.69
N ARG A 51 6.82 -7.42 -3.89
CA ARG A 51 6.95 -5.98 -3.67
C ARG A 51 7.19 -5.71 -2.19
N ARG A 52 8.15 -4.84 -1.91
CA ARG A 52 8.54 -4.42 -0.56
C ARG A 52 8.12 -2.99 -0.31
N PHE A 53 7.55 -2.75 0.87
CA PHE A 53 7.14 -1.45 1.38
C PHE A 53 7.93 -1.18 2.66
N ILE A 54 8.59 -0.05 2.73
CA ILE A 54 9.39 0.37 3.90
C ILE A 54 8.58 1.40 4.65
N ILE A 55 8.37 1.15 5.94
CA ILE A 55 7.67 2.05 6.84
C ILE A 55 8.71 2.84 7.61
N VAL A 56 8.65 4.16 7.50
CA VAL A 56 9.58 5.08 8.14
C VAL A 56 8.84 6.08 9.01
N LYS A 57 9.49 6.50 10.11
CA LYS A 57 9.07 7.61 10.95
C LYS A 57 9.85 8.87 10.57
N CYS A 58 9.13 9.90 10.18
CA CYS A 58 9.69 11.20 9.83
C CYS A 58 10.12 11.92 11.10
N LYS A 59 11.35 12.44 11.15
CA LYS A 59 11.87 13.19 12.31
C LYS A 59 11.84 14.71 12.12
N GLY A 60 11.18 15.19 11.06
CA GLY A 60 11.11 16.61 10.70
C GLY A 60 12.49 17.19 10.38
N LYS A 61 12.65 18.50 10.62
CA LYS A 61 13.92 19.22 10.44
C LYS A 61 14.54 19.62 11.79
N ARG A 62 15.86 19.74 11.83
CA ARG A 62 16.59 20.48 12.88
C ARG A 62 17.04 21.81 12.28
N GLY A 63 16.29 22.88 12.53
CA GLY A 63 16.47 24.13 11.77
C GLY A 63 16.16 23.89 10.29
N ASN A 64 17.12 24.16 9.40
CA ASN A 64 16.95 23.94 7.95
C ASN A 64 17.38 22.55 7.45
N VAL A 65 17.96 21.71 8.31
CA VAL A 65 18.48 20.39 7.92
C VAL A 65 17.44 19.30 8.17
N PRO A 66 17.00 18.54 7.15
CA PRO A 66 16.18 17.35 7.35
C PRO A 66 16.88 16.34 8.25
N ARG A 67 16.17 15.83 9.26
CA ARG A 67 16.69 14.72 10.06
C ARG A 67 16.52 13.42 9.26
N PRO A 68 17.48 12.49 9.31
CA PRO A 68 17.33 11.19 8.67
C PRO A 68 16.09 10.49 9.26
N PRO A 69 15.24 9.90 8.42
CA PRO A 69 14.07 9.17 8.89
C PRO A 69 14.51 7.91 9.64
N GLU A 70 13.69 7.47 10.58
CA GLU A 70 13.88 6.21 11.29
C GLU A 70 13.10 5.12 10.57
N VAL A 71 13.78 4.05 10.14
CA VAL A 71 13.10 2.89 9.58
C VAL A 71 12.42 2.13 10.71
N LEU A 72 11.10 2.06 10.67
CA LEU A 72 10.32 1.28 11.63
C LEU A 72 10.28 -0.19 11.25
N GLY A 73 10.21 -0.48 9.95
CA GLY A 73 10.19 -1.84 9.45
C GLY A 73 9.93 -1.92 7.96
N ALA A 74 9.82 -3.14 7.47
CA ALA A 74 9.51 -3.41 6.06
C ALA A 74 8.49 -4.54 5.97
N VAL A 75 7.49 -4.34 5.12
CA VAL A 75 6.48 -5.34 4.79
C VAL A 75 6.63 -5.76 3.34
N ARG A 76 6.49 -7.05 3.07
CA ARG A 76 6.65 -7.63 1.75
C ARG A 76 5.41 -8.38 1.36
N VAL A 77 5.00 -8.21 0.12
CA VAL A 77 3.88 -8.94 -0.44
C VAL A 77 4.31 -10.34 -0.83
N ILE A 78 3.67 -11.36 -0.24
CA ILE A 78 4.10 -12.76 -0.38
C ILE A 78 3.04 -13.68 -1.00
N SER A 79 1.79 -13.23 -1.15
CA SER A 79 0.76 -14.01 -1.83
C SER A 79 -0.42 -13.13 -2.24
N PHE A 80 -1.16 -13.60 -3.25
CA PHE A 80 -2.44 -13.04 -3.68
C PHE A 80 -3.43 -14.15 -3.93
N ASN A 81 -4.68 -13.85 -3.66
CA ASN A 81 -5.80 -14.65 -4.13
C ASN A 81 -6.90 -13.71 -4.63
N ALA A 82 -7.53 -14.05 -5.74
CA ALA A 82 -8.67 -13.31 -6.26
C ALA A 82 -9.67 -14.30 -6.82
N ASP A 83 -10.92 -14.20 -6.36
CA ASP A 83 -12.02 -14.99 -6.87
C ASP A 83 -13.28 -14.12 -7.02
N HIS A 84 -14.20 -14.56 -7.89
CA HIS A 84 -15.39 -13.79 -8.23
C HIS A 84 -16.39 -13.66 -7.07
N GLU A 85 -16.35 -14.57 -6.08
CA GLU A 85 -17.31 -14.62 -4.97
C GLU A 85 -16.85 -13.78 -3.78
N ASN A 86 -15.56 -13.79 -3.49
CA ASN A 86 -14.94 -13.21 -2.28
C ASN A 86 -14.05 -12.00 -2.58
N GLY A 87 -13.84 -11.67 -3.86
CA GLY A 87 -13.01 -10.56 -4.29
C GLY A 87 -11.51 -10.84 -4.13
N CYS A 88 -10.74 -9.79 -3.86
CA CYS A 88 -9.28 -9.86 -3.78
C CYS A 88 -8.77 -9.95 -2.34
N ARG A 89 -7.68 -10.70 -2.16
CA ARG A 89 -6.97 -10.87 -0.89
C ARG A 89 -5.46 -10.85 -1.14
N VAL A 90 -4.74 -10.26 -0.21
CA VAL A 90 -3.27 -10.13 -0.27
C VAL A 90 -2.69 -10.60 1.03
N VAL A 91 -1.61 -11.38 0.98
CA VAL A 91 -0.84 -11.68 2.17
C VAL A 91 0.43 -10.84 2.15
N VAL A 92 0.60 -10.04 3.19
CA VAL A 92 1.85 -9.32 3.47
C VAL A 92 2.58 -10.00 4.62
N MET A 93 3.90 -9.88 4.61
CA MET A 93 4.79 -10.42 5.63
C MET A 93 5.65 -9.30 6.19
N ASP A 94 5.70 -9.18 7.52
CA ASP A 94 6.68 -8.33 8.19
C ASP A 94 8.06 -8.99 8.12
N GLU A 95 9.06 -8.29 7.56
CA GLU A 95 10.38 -8.88 7.34
C GLU A 95 11.16 -9.11 8.64
N ALA A 96 10.87 -8.35 9.70
CA ALA A 96 11.56 -8.50 10.98
C ALA A 96 11.07 -9.73 11.76
N SER A 97 9.75 -9.95 11.81
CA SER A 97 9.14 -11.02 12.60
C SER A 97 8.69 -12.24 11.80
N SER A 98 8.75 -12.18 10.46
CA SER A 98 8.17 -13.18 9.54
C SER A 98 6.67 -13.43 9.74
N ARG A 99 5.98 -12.58 10.50
CA ARG A 99 4.53 -12.67 10.70
C ARG A 99 3.83 -12.27 9.41
N THR A 100 2.73 -12.96 9.13
CA THR A 100 1.89 -12.67 7.97
C THR A 100 0.58 -12.01 8.40
N GLN A 101 0.03 -11.21 7.50
CA GLN A 101 -1.28 -10.59 7.66
C GLN A 101 -2.00 -10.59 6.32
N GLU A 102 -3.26 -11.01 6.33
CA GLU A 102 -4.13 -10.95 5.15
C GLU A 102 -4.83 -9.59 5.08
N LEU A 103 -4.71 -8.93 3.94
CA LEU A 103 -5.35 -7.66 3.62
C LEU A 103 -6.47 -7.91 2.61
N THR A 104 -7.59 -7.26 2.87
CA THR A 104 -8.81 -7.33 2.06
C THR A 104 -9.31 -5.91 1.80
N HIS A 105 -10.55 -5.77 1.34
CA HIS A 105 -11.24 -4.48 1.25
C HIS A 105 -11.66 -3.90 2.62
N VAL A 106 -11.27 -4.51 3.74
CA VAL A 106 -11.46 -3.92 5.07
C VAL A 106 -10.15 -3.31 5.52
N PRO A 107 -10.10 -2.00 5.87
CA PRO A 107 -8.87 -1.39 6.36
C PRO A 107 -8.38 -2.02 7.65
N GLN A 108 -7.10 -2.37 7.67
CA GLN A 108 -6.44 -2.96 8.83
C GLN A 108 -5.14 -2.22 9.12
N MET A 109 -4.82 -2.07 10.41
CA MET A 109 -3.49 -1.63 10.81
C MET A 109 -2.48 -2.71 10.44
N LEU A 110 -1.35 -2.32 9.85
CA LEU A 110 -0.29 -3.25 9.50
C LEU A 110 0.49 -3.64 10.74
N PHE A 111 0.27 -4.86 11.23
CA PHE A 111 0.95 -5.42 12.40
C PHE A 111 0.82 -4.51 13.63
N ARG A 112 1.86 -3.73 13.93
CA ARG A 112 1.91 -2.71 15.00
C ARG A 112 2.41 -1.36 14.49
N TYR A 113 2.56 -1.22 13.18
CA TYR A 113 2.94 0.03 12.56
C TYR A 113 1.72 0.96 12.53
N PRO A 114 1.89 2.26 12.77
CA PRO A 114 0.82 3.26 12.70
C PRO A 114 0.45 3.61 11.24
N VAL A 115 0.21 2.57 10.44
CA VAL A 115 -0.15 2.61 9.02
C VAL A 115 -1.30 1.64 8.81
N PHE A 116 -2.36 2.10 8.15
CA PHE A 116 -3.46 1.26 7.73
C PHE A 116 -3.32 0.91 6.26
N ALA A 117 -3.65 -0.32 5.91
CA ALA A 117 -3.70 -0.79 4.53
C ALA A 117 -5.06 -1.41 4.22
N ALA A 118 -5.52 -1.24 2.98
CA ALA A 118 -6.71 -1.87 2.44
C ALA A 118 -6.57 -2.09 0.94
N LEU A 119 -7.35 -3.03 0.41
CA LEU A 119 -7.54 -3.16 -1.04
C LEU A 119 -8.70 -2.27 -1.48
N PRO A 120 -8.60 -1.57 -2.62
CA PRO A 120 -9.74 -0.93 -3.26
C PRO A 120 -10.88 -1.94 -3.46
N ALA A 121 -12.12 -1.52 -3.17
CA ALA A 121 -13.29 -2.37 -3.38
C ALA A 121 -13.55 -2.64 -4.87
N TYR A 122 -13.18 -1.68 -5.73
CA TYR A 122 -13.45 -1.71 -7.16
C TYR A 122 -12.19 -1.33 -7.96
N GLN A 123 -11.37 -2.32 -8.31
CA GLN A 123 -10.28 -2.13 -9.26
C GLN A 123 -10.16 -3.33 -10.19
N GLY A 124 -9.96 -3.06 -11.47
CA GLY A 124 -9.66 -4.12 -12.43
C GLY A 124 -8.34 -4.81 -12.09
N LEU A 125 -8.36 -6.14 -12.14
CA LEU A 125 -7.18 -6.96 -11.92
C LEU A 125 -6.30 -6.94 -13.17
N LYS A 126 -5.01 -6.64 -12.99
CA LYS A 126 -4.02 -6.75 -14.06
C LYS A 126 -3.08 -7.91 -13.78
N TRP A 127 -2.80 -8.70 -14.80
CA TRP A 127 -1.85 -9.80 -14.70
C TRP A 127 -0.54 -9.42 -15.38
N GLU A 128 0.56 -9.64 -14.68
CA GLU A 128 1.90 -9.58 -15.25
C GLU A 128 2.47 -10.99 -15.31
N ALA A 129 2.91 -11.42 -16.49
CA ALA A 129 3.65 -12.65 -16.66
C ALA A 129 5.05 -12.33 -17.21
N ARG A 130 6.08 -12.83 -16.53
CA ARG A 130 7.47 -12.79 -16.99
C ARG A 130 7.97 -14.21 -17.18
N GLU A 131 8.38 -14.53 -18.38
CA GLU A 131 9.12 -15.76 -18.68
C GLU A 131 10.51 -15.70 -18.03
N LEU A 132 10.89 -16.78 -17.36
CA LEU A 132 12.17 -16.97 -16.70
C LEU A 132 13.14 -17.73 -17.63
N PRO A 133 14.47 -17.67 -17.37
CA PRO A 133 15.46 -18.34 -18.22
C PRO A 133 15.30 -19.86 -18.35
N ASP A 134 14.59 -20.49 -17.42
CA ASP A 134 14.28 -21.92 -17.40
C ASP A 134 12.97 -22.28 -18.15
N GLY A 135 12.34 -21.30 -18.83
CA GLY A 135 11.07 -21.46 -19.54
C GLY A 135 9.83 -21.46 -18.64
N SER A 136 10.00 -21.31 -17.33
CA SER A 136 8.87 -21.15 -16.40
C SER A 136 8.35 -19.70 -16.43
N TYR A 137 7.10 -19.49 -16.00
CA TYR A 137 6.51 -18.15 -15.93
C TYR A 137 6.38 -17.71 -14.47
N LYS A 138 6.95 -16.55 -14.15
CA LYS A 138 6.60 -15.80 -12.95
C LYS A 138 5.35 -14.97 -13.25
N ARG A 139 4.22 -15.34 -12.66
CA ARG A 139 2.98 -14.58 -12.72
C ARG A 139 2.82 -13.72 -11.47
N ALA A 140 2.48 -12.45 -11.65
CA ALA A 140 2.10 -11.53 -10.59
C ALA A 140 0.70 -11.01 -10.86
N LEU A 141 -0.12 -10.97 -9.81
CA LEU A 141 -1.35 -10.21 -9.82
C LEU A 141 -1.00 -8.78 -9.40
N VAL A 142 -1.52 -7.81 -10.14
CA VAL A 142 -1.34 -6.38 -9.90
C VAL A 142 -2.71 -5.78 -9.60
N PHE A 143 -2.81 -5.19 -8.42
CA PHE A 143 -3.93 -4.40 -7.94
C PHE A 143 -3.37 -3.34 -6.99
N GLY A 144 -4.14 -2.33 -6.65
CA GLY A 144 -3.72 -1.26 -5.75
C GLY A 144 -3.90 -1.61 -4.28
N MET A 145 -3.10 -1.02 -3.41
CA MET A 145 -3.31 -0.98 -1.97
C MET A 145 -3.41 0.48 -1.55
N PHE A 146 -4.48 0.83 -0.83
CA PHE A 146 -4.59 2.11 -0.15
C PHE A 146 -3.81 2.06 1.15
N PHE A 147 -2.98 3.07 1.36
CA PHE A 147 -2.29 3.27 2.63
C PHE A 147 -2.80 4.54 3.30
N LYS A 148 -3.27 4.41 4.54
CA LYS A 148 -3.68 5.54 5.37
C LYS A 148 -2.67 5.79 6.50
N GLN A 149 -2.27 7.05 6.66
CA GLN A 149 -1.29 7.49 7.66
C GLN A 149 -1.54 8.94 8.13
N GLN A 150 -0.84 9.37 9.19
CA GLN A 150 -1.05 10.68 9.83
C GLN A 150 -0.55 11.88 8.99
N SER A 151 0.28 11.65 7.97
CA SER A 151 1.01 12.71 7.26
C SER A 151 0.40 13.07 5.90
N ASP A 152 0.07 14.35 5.69
CA ASP A 152 -0.53 14.92 4.46
C ASP A 152 0.48 15.69 3.58
N VAL A 153 1.69 15.18 3.48
CA VAL A 153 2.89 15.99 3.21
C VAL A 153 2.93 16.71 1.85
N LYS A 154 2.58 18.00 1.88
CA LYS A 154 3.34 19.06 1.21
C LYS A 154 4.49 19.47 2.14
N TRP A 155 5.63 18.81 1.96
CA TRP A 155 6.95 19.16 2.52
C TRP A 155 7.21 18.93 4.03
N PHE A 156 6.77 17.79 4.58
CA PHE A 156 7.24 17.09 5.80
C PHE A 156 6.50 17.35 7.13
N ASN A 157 5.54 16.48 7.45
CA ASN A 157 4.83 16.30 8.72
C ASN A 157 5.44 15.07 9.46
N PRO A 158 5.47 15.02 10.81
CA PRO A 158 6.45 14.27 11.61
C PRO A 158 6.06 12.85 12.05
N ASP A 159 5.13 12.21 11.35
CA ASP A 159 4.62 10.91 11.79
C ASP A 159 5.27 9.78 11.02
N ASN A 160 4.50 9.04 10.21
CA ASN A 160 4.97 7.85 9.52
C ASN A 160 4.60 7.90 8.05
N VAL A 161 5.51 7.40 7.22
CA VAL A 161 5.39 7.34 5.77
C VAL A 161 5.75 5.94 5.31
N CYS A 162 4.97 5.38 4.38
CA CYS A 162 5.35 4.17 3.67
C CYS A 162 5.93 4.54 2.29
N VAL A 163 7.08 3.97 1.96
CA VAL A 163 7.77 4.17 0.68
C VAL A 163 8.11 2.83 0.05
N VAL A 164 8.05 2.76 -1.29
CA VAL A 164 8.35 1.53 -2.03
C VAL A 164 9.72 1.61 -2.67
N THR A 165 10.08 2.78 -3.21
CA THR A 165 11.30 2.93 -4.01
C THR A 165 12.28 3.88 -3.35
N HIS A 166 13.55 3.69 -3.66
CA HIS A 166 14.61 4.63 -3.29
C HIS A 166 14.31 6.03 -3.84
N ASN A 167 13.81 6.16 -5.07
CA ASN A 167 13.43 7.44 -5.65
C ASN A 167 12.28 8.13 -4.90
N GLN A 168 11.28 7.37 -4.43
CA GLN A 168 10.23 7.91 -3.56
C GLN A 168 10.84 8.41 -2.25
N PHE A 169 11.72 7.61 -1.63
CA PHE A 169 12.45 8.02 -0.44
C PHE A 169 13.27 9.31 -0.69
N GLU A 170 14.06 9.39 -1.75
CA GLU A 170 14.85 10.59 -2.07
C GLU A 170 13.96 11.82 -2.30
N ARG A 171 12.91 11.70 -3.12
CA ARG A 171 11.95 12.81 -3.31
C ARG A 171 11.34 13.27 -1.98
N LEU A 172 11.06 12.32 -1.11
CA LEU A 172 10.48 12.54 0.20
C LEU A 172 11.49 12.88 1.27
N PHE A 173 12.83 12.85 1.08
CA PHE A 173 13.79 13.03 2.18
C PHE A 173 15.10 13.76 1.82
N THR A 174 15.47 13.87 0.54
CA THR A 174 16.76 14.46 0.11
C THR A 174 16.66 15.76 -0.69
N LYS A 175 15.48 16.33 -0.97
CA LYS A 175 15.42 17.67 -1.59
C LYS A 175 15.29 18.82 -0.58
N PRO A 176 16.40 19.55 -0.40
CA PRO A 176 16.34 21.01 -0.41
C PRO A 176 17.47 21.62 -1.26
N SER A 177 17.16 22.10 -2.46
CA SER A 177 17.56 23.41 -3.01
C SER A 177 16.71 23.68 -4.25
#